data_AF-A0A382U626-F1
#
_entry.id   AF-A0A382U626-F1
#
_cell.length_a   1.000
_cell.length_b   1.000
_cell.length_c   1.000
_cell.angle_alpha   90.00
_cell.angle_beta   90.00
_cell.angle_gamma   90.00
#
_symmetry.space_group_name_H-M   'P 1'
#
loop_
_entity.id
_entity.type
_entity.pdbx_description
1 polymer ?
#
loop_
_entity_poly.entity_id
_entity_poly.type
_entity_poly.pdbx_seq_one_letter_code
_entity_poly.pdbx_strand_id
1 'polypeptide(L)'
;MTLEELQESVDRDLKIDDTELDTESINIPLLHNKYLQHYNKFSLLLKKSEYEYRVLKRQKWEYYTGKADASVYKEKPFDLKILKADVHIYMDSDEELQRADQKEAYLKQVVSYLEQVLRSINTRNFIIKNAIDWKKFTSGAI
;
A
#
# COMPACT_ATOMS: atom_id res chain seq x y z
N MET A 1 11.56 3.59 -4.39
CA MET A 1 10.43 4.11 -3.62
C MET A 1 9.81 3.00 -2.80
N THR A 2 10.41 2.81 -1.63
CA THR A 2 9.87 1.99 -0.53
C THR A 2 8.88 2.82 0.28
N LEU A 3 8.21 2.17 1.24
CA LEU A 3 7.32 2.81 2.20
C LEU A 3 8.08 3.85 3.05
N GLU A 4 9.31 3.53 3.47
CA GLU A 4 10.14 4.42 4.29
C GLU A 4 10.49 5.70 3.51
N GLU A 5 10.94 5.56 2.26
CA GLU A 5 11.23 6.70 1.39
C GLU A 5 9.99 7.58 1.14
N LEU A 6 8.82 6.94 1.06
CA LEU A 6 7.55 7.65 0.92
C LEU A 6 7.20 8.41 2.21
N GLN A 7 7.38 7.78 3.38
CA GLN A 7 7.14 8.41 4.68
C GLN A 7 8.04 9.62 4.90
N GLU A 8 9.33 9.51 4.61
CA GLU A 8 10.26 10.63 4.68
C GLU A 8 9.88 11.78 3.73
N SER A 9 9.36 11.44 2.54
CA SER A 9 8.86 12.44 1.59
C SER A 9 7.62 13.15 2.15
N VAL A 10 6.68 12.42 2.75
CA VAL A 10 5.49 12.96 3.40
C VAL A 10 5.87 13.86 4.57
N ASP A 11 6.76 13.44 5.44
CA ASP A 11 7.16 14.20 6.63
C ASP A 11 7.78 15.54 6.26
N ARG A 12 8.55 15.59 5.16
CA ARG A 12 9.12 16.84 4.63
C ARG A 12 8.04 17.73 4.01
N ASP A 13 7.20 17.18 3.16
CA ASP A 13 6.24 17.94 2.35
C ASP A 13 5.03 18.44 3.14
N LEU A 14 4.58 17.69 4.16
CA LEU A 14 3.37 18.04 4.93
C LEU A 14 3.66 18.93 6.13
N LYS A 15 4.94 19.20 6.44
CA LYS A 15 5.33 20.20 7.44
C LYS A 15 4.71 21.55 7.05
N ILE A 16 4.10 22.23 8.01
CA ILE A 16 3.49 23.54 7.79
C ILE A 16 4.49 24.60 8.24
N ASP A 17 4.86 25.52 7.34
CA ASP A 17 5.51 26.77 7.71
C ASP A 17 4.46 27.78 8.17
N ASP A 18 4.54 28.21 9.43
CA ASP A 18 3.58 29.16 9.97
C ASP A 18 3.84 30.60 9.49
N THR A 19 5.01 30.90 8.91
CA THR A 19 5.35 32.22 8.39
C THR A 19 4.73 32.50 7.01
N GLU A 20 4.51 31.47 6.20
CA GLU A 20 4.03 31.55 4.80
C GLU A 20 2.72 30.77 4.56
N LEU A 21 1.71 30.98 5.42
CA LEU A 21 0.43 30.26 5.38
C LEU A 21 -0.36 30.41 4.07
N ASP A 22 -0.18 31.52 3.35
CA ASP A 22 -0.79 31.79 2.04
C ASP A 22 -0.19 30.88 0.95
N THR A 23 1.14 30.79 0.90
CA THR A 23 1.89 29.88 0.03
C THR A 23 1.52 28.43 0.33
N GLU A 24 1.41 28.10 1.61
CA GLU A 24 1.02 26.76 2.04
C GLU A 24 -0.40 26.38 1.58
N SER A 25 -1.32 27.34 1.54
CA SER A 25 -2.67 27.12 1.00
C SER A 25 -2.65 26.87 -0.50
N ILE A 26 -1.82 27.58 -1.26
CA ILE A 26 -1.68 27.41 -2.72
C ILE A 26 -1.03 26.06 -3.06
N ASN A 27 -0.16 25.56 -2.20
CA ASN A 27 0.54 24.30 -2.42
C ASN A 27 -0.32 23.04 -2.20
N ILE A 28 -1.48 23.14 -1.54
CA ILE A 28 -2.36 21.98 -1.25
C ILE A 28 -2.67 21.13 -2.49
N PRO A 29 -3.14 21.69 -3.63
CA PRO A 29 -3.46 20.90 -4.82
C PRO A 29 -2.21 20.25 -5.44
N LEU A 30 -1.04 20.89 -5.33
CA LEU A 30 0.22 20.35 -5.83
C LEU A 30 0.64 19.11 -5.02
N LEU A 31 0.57 19.21 -3.69
CA LEU A 31 0.81 18.08 -2.79
C LEU A 31 -0.20 16.96 -3.05
N HIS A 32 -1.50 17.30 -3.15
CA HIS A 32 -2.55 16.32 -3.43
C HIS A 32 -2.27 15.57 -4.74
N ASN A 33 -1.92 16.26 -5.83
CA ASN A 33 -1.60 15.63 -7.10
C ASN A 33 -0.38 14.72 -7.01
N LYS A 34 0.69 15.15 -6.33
CA LYS A 34 1.92 14.36 -6.12
C LYS A 34 1.59 13.01 -5.45
N TYR A 35 0.89 13.03 -4.32
CA TYR A 35 0.55 11.79 -3.61
C TYR A 35 -0.55 10.98 -4.29
N LEU A 36 -1.43 11.61 -5.07
CA LEU A 36 -2.42 10.91 -5.90
C LEU A 36 -1.75 10.08 -7.00
N GLN A 37 -0.70 10.61 -7.64
CA GLN A 37 0.08 9.85 -8.62
C GLN A 37 0.74 8.62 -8.00
N HIS A 38 1.30 8.76 -6.79
CA HIS A 38 1.84 7.62 -6.05
C HIS A 38 0.75 6.62 -5.69
N TYR A 39 -0.39 7.08 -5.18
CA TYR A 39 -1.53 6.23 -4.86
C TYR A 39 -1.98 5.42 -6.07
N ASN A 40 -2.21 6.07 -7.21
CA ASN A 40 -2.63 5.39 -8.45
C ASN A 40 -1.62 4.32 -8.88
N LYS A 41 -0.33 4.64 -8.84
CA LYS A 41 0.74 3.70 -9.18
C LYS A 41 0.73 2.47 -8.26
N PHE A 42 0.71 2.66 -6.94
CA PHE A 42 0.75 1.55 -5.99
C PHE A 42 -0.55 0.73 -5.99
N SER A 43 -1.71 1.35 -6.21
CA SER A 43 -2.99 0.66 -6.36
C SER A 43 -3.00 -0.28 -7.57
N LEU A 44 -2.41 0.14 -8.70
CA LEU A 44 -2.26 -0.73 -9.88
C LEU A 44 -1.29 -1.89 -9.61
N LEU A 45 -0.19 -1.63 -8.91
CA LEU A 45 0.78 -2.67 -8.52
C LEU A 45 0.16 -3.68 -7.55
N LEU A 46 -0.62 -3.22 -6.57
CA LEU A 46 -1.38 -4.07 -5.66
C LEU A 46 -2.32 -4.97 -6.44
N LYS A 47 -3.13 -4.39 -7.35
CA LYS A 47 -4.07 -5.16 -8.17
C LYS A 47 -3.39 -6.26 -8.97
N LYS A 48 -2.22 -5.95 -9.55
CA LYS A 48 -1.40 -6.93 -10.26
C LYS A 48 -0.92 -8.05 -9.31
N SER A 49 -0.42 -7.70 -8.13
CA SER A 49 0.07 -8.66 -7.13
C SER A 49 -1.05 -9.58 -6.64
N GLU A 50 -2.26 -9.07 -6.41
CA GLU A 50 -3.44 -9.86 -6.04
C GLU A 50 -3.75 -10.93 -7.10
N TYR A 51 -3.65 -10.58 -8.38
CA TYR A 51 -3.88 -11.54 -9.47
C TYR A 51 -2.78 -12.58 -9.55
N GLU A 52 -1.51 -12.17 -9.42
CA GLU A 52 -0.36 -13.07 -9.38
C GLU A 52 -0.50 -14.08 -8.22
N TYR A 53 -0.83 -13.61 -7.02
CA TYR A 53 -1.05 -14.47 -5.85
C TYR A 53 -2.20 -15.46 -6.06
N ARG A 54 -3.34 -15.03 -6.61
CA ARG A 54 -4.48 -15.93 -6.89
C ARG A 54 -4.13 -17.03 -7.89
N VAL A 55 -3.36 -16.70 -8.92
CA VAL A 55 -2.89 -17.68 -9.91
C VAL A 55 -1.94 -18.68 -9.26
N LEU A 56 -0.95 -18.19 -8.51
CA LEU A 56 0.00 -19.04 -7.81
C LEU A 56 -0.69 -19.96 -6.79
N LYS A 57 -1.63 -19.43 -6.02
CA LYS A 57 -2.43 -20.18 -5.05
C LYS A 57 -3.16 -21.35 -5.69
N ARG A 58 -3.75 -21.13 -6.87
CA ARG A 58 -4.39 -22.21 -7.65
C ARG A 58 -3.37 -23.25 -8.09
N GLN A 59 -2.24 -22.83 -8.67
CA GLN A 59 -1.18 -23.74 -9.14
C GLN A 59 -0.63 -24.62 -8.01
N LYS A 60 -0.36 -24.02 -6.84
CA LYS A 60 0.12 -24.73 -5.65
C LYS A 60 -0.92 -25.67 -5.07
N TRP A 61 -2.19 -25.25 -5.05
CA TRP A 61 -3.28 -26.14 -4.66
C TRP A 61 -3.38 -27.35 -5.60
N GLU A 62 -3.28 -27.14 -6.92
CA GLU A 62 -3.26 -28.23 -7.90
C GLU A 62 -2.06 -29.17 -7.66
N TYR A 63 -0.90 -28.63 -7.32
CA TYR A 63 0.31 -29.41 -6.99
C TYR A 63 0.12 -30.25 -5.71
N TYR A 64 -0.26 -29.64 -4.58
CA TYR A 64 -0.40 -30.37 -3.31
C TYR A 64 -1.60 -31.33 -3.29
N THR A 65 -2.56 -31.18 -4.21
CA THR A 65 -3.70 -32.10 -4.33
C THR A 65 -3.53 -33.18 -5.39
N GLY A 66 -2.38 -33.26 -6.07
CA GLY A 66 -2.14 -34.30 -7.08
C GLY A 66 -2.77 -34.00 -8.44
N LYS A 67 -3.23 -32.77 -8.69
CA LYS A 67 -3.95 -32.35 -9.92
C LYS A 67 -3.11 -31.58 -10.93
N ALA A 68 -1.87 -31.23 -10.58
CA ALA A 68 -0.94 -30.61 -11.51
C ALA A 68 -0.57 -31.56 -12.68
N ASP A 69 0.03 -30.99 -13.73
CA ASP A 69 0.50 -31.77 -14.88
C ASP A 69 1.64 -32.73 -14.48
N ALA A 70 1.72 -33.88 -15.17
CA ALA A 70 2.74 -34.90 -14.89
C ALA A 70 4.19 -34.37 -15.07
N SER A 71 4.40 -33.37 -15.93
CA SER A 71 5.70 -32.70 -16.09
C SER A 71 6.16 -32.00 -14.80
N VAL A 72 5.24 -31.39 -14.05
CA VAL A 72 5.56 -30.66 -12.80
C VAL A 72 6.09 -31.61 -11.73
N TYR A 73 5.50 -32.80 -11.59
CA TYR A 73 5.98 -33.81 -10.64
C TYR A 73 7.29 -34.48 -11.06
N LYS A 74 7.63 -34.47 -12.36
CA LYS A 74 8.97 -34.90 -12.81
C LYS A 74 10.06 -33.93 -12.37
N GLU A 75 9.78 -32.63 -12.39
CA GLU A 75 10.72 -31.59 -11.97
C GLU A 75 10.79 -31.44 -10.44
N LYS A 76 9.64 -31.49 -9.77
CA LYS A 76 9.51 -31.39 -8.32
C LYS A 76 8.70 -32.59 -7.78
N PRO A 77 9.36 -33.75 -7.56
CA PRO A 77 8.71 -34.93 -7.04
C PRO A 77 8.04 -34.66 -5.69
N PHE A 78 6.82 -35.16 -5.53
CA PHE A 78 6.06 -35.04 -4.29
C PHE A 78 5.33 -36.36 -4.00
N ASP A 79 5.98 -37.21 -3.22
CA ASP A 79 5.53 -38.59 -2.97
C ASP A 79 4.57 -38.72 -1.78
N LEU A 80 4.18 -37.60 -1.16
CA LEU A 80 3.27 -37.59 -0.02
C LEU A 80 1.83 -37.46 -0.48
N LYS A 81 0.99 -38.41 -0.08
CA LYS A 81 -0.46 -38.31 -0.28
C LYS A 81 -1.08 -37.45 0.82
N ILE A 82 -1.28 -36.16 0.54
CA ILE A 82 -1.90 -35.23 1.48
C ILE A 82 -3.43 -35.45 1.53
N LEU A 83 -4.01 -35.49 2.73
CA LEU A 83 -5.46 -35.45 2.91
C LEU A 83 -5.98 -34.05 2.62
N LYS A 84 -7.18 -33.92 2.03
CA LYS A 84 -7.78 -32.61 1.73
C LYS A 84 -7.82 -31.66 2.94
N ALA A 85 -7.97 -32.21 4.15
CA ALA A 85 -7.96 -31.45 5.39
C ALA A 85 -6.61 -30.79 5.68
N ASP A 86 -5.50 -31.42 5.28
CA ASP A 86 -4.13 -31.00 5.65
C ASP A 86 -3.46 -30.14 4.56
N VAL A 87 -4.10 -29.97 3.39
CA VAL A 87 -3.54 -29.20 2.26
C VAL A 87 -3.15 -27.77 2.66
N HIS A 88 -3.93 -27.14 3.55
CA HIS A 88 -3.66 -25.78 4.02
C HIS A 88 -2.31 -25.67 4.72
N ILE A 89 -1.87 -26.68 5.49
CA ILE A 89 -0.58 -26.68 6.18
C ILE A 89 0.56 -26.50 5.18
N TYR A 90 0.49 -27.22 4.06
CA TYR A 90 1.50 -27.14 3.00
C TYR A 90 1.42 -25.83 2.23
N MET A 91 0.20 -25.38 1.89
CA MET A 91 0.00 -24.11 1.18
C MET A 91 0.46 -22.91 1.99
N ASP A 92 0.17 -22.88 3.28
CA ASP A 92 0.54 -21.78 4.19
C ASP A 92 2.05 -21.80 4.48
N SER A 93 2.71 -22.96 4.37
CA SER A 93 4.16 -23.12 4.50
C SER A 93 4.96 -22.95 3.20
N ASP A 94 4.30 -22.84 2.03
CA ASP A 94 4.99 -22.73 0.75
C ASP A 94 5.66 -21.37 0.59
N GLU A 95 6.98 -21.37 0.43
CA GLU A 95 7.78 -20.14 0.38
C GLU A 95 7.44 -19.23 -0.82
N GLU A 96 6.96 -19.78 -1.93
CA GLU A 96 6.57 -18.96 -3.10
C GLU A 96 5.24 -18.24 -2.80
N LEU A 97 4.28 -18.94 -2.17
CA LEU A 97 3.04 -18.33 -1.69
C LEU A 97 3.29 -17.28 -0.62
N GLN A 98 4.14 -17.57 0.37
CA GLN A 98 4.48 -16.61 1.42
C GLN A 98 5.11 -15.35 0.85
N ARG A 99 6.02 -15.47 -0.12
CA ARG A 99 6.64 -14.31 -0.80
C ARG A 99 5.62 -13.49 -1.58
N ALA A 100 4.71 -14.15 -2.30
CA ALA A 100 3.66 -13.46 -3.04
C ALA A 100 2.66 -12.75 -2.11
N ASP A 101 2.26 -13.40 -1.01
CA ASP A 101 1.40 -12.84 0.03
C ASP A 101 2.06 -11.63 0.71
N GLN A 102 3.33 -11.75 1.10
CA GLN A 102 4.09 -10.66 1.71
C GLN A 102 4.18 -9.44 0.78
N LYS A 103 4.39 -9.66 -0.53
CA LYS A 103 4.40 -8.59 -1.53
C LYS A 103 3.03 -7.91 -1.63
N GLU A 104 1.94 -8.67 -1.67
CA GLU A 104 0.58 -8.14 -1.67
C GLU A 104 0.32 -7.32 -0.40
N ALA A 105 0.63 -7.86 0.78
CA ALA A 105 0.45 -7.21 2.07
C ALA A 105 1.23 -5.88 2.17
N TYR A 106 2.47 -5.88 1.71
CA TYR A 106 3.30 -4.66 1.65
C TYR A 106 2.66 -3.58 0.77
N LEU A 107 2.27 -3.93 -0.45
CA LEU A 107 1.64 -2.99 -1.37
C LEU A 107 0.31 -2.45 -0.82
N LYS A 108 -0.47 -3.30 -0.14
CA LYS A 108 -1.70 -2.91 0.54
C LYS A 108 -1.44 -1.91 1.65
N GLN A 109 -0.39 -2.10 2.44
CA GLN A 109 0.03 -1.14 3.46
C GLN A 109 0.41 0.21 2.85
N VAL A 110 1.17 0.22 1.75
CA VAL A 110 1.54 1.45 1.04
C VAL A 110 0.31 2.20 0.51
N VAL A 111 -0.64 1.49 -0.11
CA VAL A 111 -1.89 2.07 -0.62
C VAL A 111 -2.71 2.67 0.54
N SER A 112 -2.89 1.92 1.63
CA SER A 112 -3.65 2.39 2.80
C SER A 112 -3.01 3.63 3.44
N TYR A 113 -1.68 3.67 3.52
CA TYR A 113 -0.95 4.84 3.99
C TYR A 113 -1.17 6.06 3.08
N LEU A 114 -1.06 5.89 1.76
CA LEU A 114 -1.30 6.98 0.80
C LEU A 114 -2.72 7.52 0.85
N GLU A 115 -3.73 6.67 1.08
CA GLU A 115 -5.10 7.15 1.31
C GLU A 115 -5.20 8.02 2.57
N GLN A 116 -4.51 7.66 3.65
CA GLN A 116 -4.46 8.47 4.87
C GLN A 116 -3.77 9.81 4.61
N VAL A 117 -2.67 9.81 3.87
CA VAL A 117 -1.96 11.04 3.46
C VAL A 117 -2.87 11.96 2.63
N LEU A 118 -3.57 11.42 1.63
CA LEU A 118 -4.52 12.19 0.82
C LEU A 118 -5.65 12.78 1.66
N ARG A 119 -6.20 12.01 2.62
CA ARG A 119 -7.19 12.53 3.59
C ARG A 119 -6.61 13.66 4.43
N SER A 120 -5.38 13.51 4.93
CA SER A 120 -4.69 14.56 5.70
C SER A 120 -4.50 15.84 4.90
N ILE A 121 -4.11 15.74 3.62
CA ILE A 121 -3.95 16.88 2.72
C ILE A 121 -5.29 17.60 2.51
N ASN A 122 -6.39 16.86 2.37
CA ASN A 122 -7.72 17.46 2.25
C ASN A 122 -8.13 18.22 3.53
N THR A 123 -7.74 17.74 4.71
CA THR A 123 -7.97 18.43 5.99
C THR A 123 -7.05 19.65 6.18
N ARG A 124 -5.92 19.70 5.48
CA ARG A 124 -4.91 20.78 5.61
C ARG A 124 -5.47 22.18 5.39
N ASN A 125 -6.43 22.35 4.47
CA ASN A 125 -7.07 23.64 4.22
C ASN A 125 -7.73 24.20 5.50
N PHE A 126 -8.45 23.36 6.25
CA PHE A 126 -9.06 23.76 7.52
C PHE A 126 -8.02 24.11 8.59
N ILE A 127 -6.91 23.37 8.65
CA ILE A 127 -5.82 23.64 9.59
C ILE A 127 -5.18 25.01 9.31
N ILE A 128 -4.87 25.30 8.05
CA ILE A 128 -4.29 26.58 7.62
C ILE A 128 -5.27 27.72 7.91
N LYS A 129 -6.56 27.55 7.57
CA LYS A 129 -7.59 28.55 7.88
C LYS A 129 -7.65 28.85 9.38
N ASN A 130 -7.69 27.81 10.22
CA ASN A 130 -7.71 27.98 11.68
C ASN A 130 -6.45 28.71 12.18
N ALA A 131 -5.28 28.43 11.60
CA ALA A 131 -4.04 29.13 11.94
C ALA A 131 -4.09 30.63 11.56
N ILE A 132 -4.64 30.95 10.38
CA ILE A 132 -4.86 32.34 9.94
C ILE A 132 -5.84 33.06 10.87
N ASP A 133 -6.97 32.43 11.19
CA ASP A 133 -7.99 33.01 12.07
C ASP A 133 -7.44 33.24 13.49
N TRP A 134 -6.62 32.32 14.00
CA TRP A 134 -5.91 32.51 15.26
C TRP A 134 -4.94 33.70 15.22
N LYS A 135 -4.16 33.85 14.14
CA LYS A 135 -3.27 35.00 13.97
C LYS A 135 -4.02 36.33 13.95
N LYS A 136 -5.14 36.40 13.21
CA LYS A 136 -6.02 37.57 13.18
C LYS A 136 -6.57 37.91 14.58
N PHE A 137 -7.04 36.89 15.30
CA PHE A 137 -7.50 37.04 16.67
C PHE A 137 -6.41 37.63 17.59
N THR A 138 -5.19 37.09 17.53
CA THR A 138 -4.07 37.58 18.36
C THR A 138 -3.57 38.97 17.98
N SER A 139 -3.74 39.40 16.73
CA SER A 139 -3.34 40.74 16.27
C SER A 139 -4.41 41.81 16.53
N GLY A 140 -5.58 41.44 17.05
CA GLY A 140 -6.70 42.36 17.27
C GLY A 140 -7.43 42.76 15.98
N ALA A 141 -7.09 42.13 14.86
CA ALA A 141 -7.84 42.28 13.60
C ALA A 141 -9.05 41.36 13.65
N ILE A 142 -10.23 41.94 13.91
CA ILE A 142 -11.53 41.26 13.80
C ILE A 142 -11.92 41.12 12.32
#